data_AF-A0A0F9IZK8-F1
#
_entry.id   AF-A0A0F9IZK8-F1
#
_cell.length_a   1.000
_cell.length_b   1.000
_cell.length_c   1.000
_cell.angle_alpha   90.00
_cell.angle_beta   90.00
_cell.angle_gamma   90.00
#
_symmetry.space_group_name_H-M   'P 1'
#
loop_
_entity.id
_entity.type
_entity.pdbx_description
1 polymer ?
#
loop_
_entity_poly.entity_id
_entity_poly.type
_entity_poly.pdbx_seq_one_letter_code
_entity_poly.pdbx_strand_id
1 'polypeptide(L)'
;MNCPDHPRYQVKRKPSGNCESCWAIWLERQADGGLLDYANDHTKGKDDAILQRLKDDLRLARAAQNVAIKRAVKAERIKEAIFGLTKSSGAEPPGWLIQKSTAKDIPHVPVLMTSDLHFGEVITKEAMGGTNEFNMAIAERRYRTLIEKTVDIGRNHLNRNSYEGIILLRLGDTVYVSG
;
A
#
# COMPACT_ATOMS: atom_id res chain seq x y z
N MET A 1 59.68 -26.77 -2.31
CA MET A 1 60.69 -27.75 -1.82
C MET A 1 60.56 -29.00 -2.67
N ASN A 2 61.67 -29.60 -3.08
CA ASN A 2 61.67 -30.88 -3.81
C ASN A 2 61.82 -32.02 -2.80
N CYS A 3 61.12 -33.13 -3.01
CA CYS A 3 61.25 -34.33 -2.19
C CYS A 3 62.66 -34.94 -2.40
N PRO A 4 63.38 -35.33 -1.33
CA PRO A 4 64.70 -35.97 -1.45
C PRO A 4 64.65 -37.26 -2.28
N ASP A 5 63.61 -38.07 -2.05
CA ASP A 5 63.41 -39.37 -2.72
C ASP A 5 62.84 -39.24 -4.13
N HIS A 6 62.20 -38.11 -4.45
CA HIS A 6 61.54 -37.87 -5.74
C HIS A 6 61.85 -36.46 -6.25
N PRO A 7 63.05 -36.23 -6.80
CA PRO A 7 63.50 -34.88 -7.19
C PRO A 7 62.67 -34.24 -8.30
N ARG A 8 61.94 -35.07 -9.07
CA ARG A 8 61.03 -34.64 -10.14
C ARG A 8 59.56 -34.55 -9.70
N TYR A 9 59.25 -34.80 -8.43
CA TYR A 9 57.88 -34.67 -7.95
C TYR A 9 57.43 -33.22 -8.03
N GLN A 10 56.45 -32.95 -8.88
CA GLN A 10 55.82 -31.65 -9.02
C GLN A 10 54.49 -31.65 -8.28
N VAL A 11 54.32 -30.68 -7.38
CA VAL A 11 53.19 -30.51 -6.43
C VAL A 11 51.82 -30.29 -7.09
N LYS A 12 51.73 -30.38 -8.43
CA LYS A 12 50.50 -30.13 -9.18
C LYS A 12 49.49 -31.29 -9.14
N ARG A 13 49.89 -32.49 -8.70
CA ARG A 13 49.02 -33.68 -8.62
C ARG A 13 49.18 -34.39 -7.28
N LYS A 14 48.07 -34.97 -6.79
CA LYS A 14 48.04 -35.79 -5.59
C LYS A 14 49.09 -36.92 -5.70
N PRO A 15 49.92 -37.17 -4.68
CA PRO A 15 50.89 -38.25 -4.71
C PRO A 15 50.21 -39.60 -4.97
N SER A 16 50.78 -40.42 -5.85
CA SER A 16 50.26 -41.76 -6.19
C SER A 16 50.88 -42.89 -5.34
N GLY A 17 51.73 -42.56 -4.36
CA GLY A 17 52.45 -43.52 -3.51
C GLY A 17 52.59 -43.07 -2.05
N ASN A 18 53.06 -43.97 -1.18
CA ASN A 18 53.15 -43.80 0.28
C ASN A 18 54.37 -42.98 0.77
N CYS A 19 54.91 -42.06 -0.03
CA CYS A 19 56.02 -41.21 0.41
C CYS A 19 55.48 -40.11 1.34
N GLU A 20 55.77 -40.21 2.65
CA GLU A 20 55.24 -39.29 3.67
C GLU A 20 55.64 -37.83 3.44
N SER A 21 56.85 -37.57 2.98
CA SER A 21 57.33 -36.20 2.71
C SER A 21 56.59 -35.54 1.54
N CYS A 22 56.23 -36.29 0.49
CA CYS A 22 55.37 -35.81 -0.59
C CYS A 22 53.94 -35.51 -0.12
N TRP A 23 53.42 -36.31 0.83
CA TRP A 23 52.10 -36.09 1.43
C TRP A 23 52.05 -34.85 2.32
N ALA A 24 53.07 -34.65 3.16
CA ALA A 24 53.17 -33.46 4.03
C ALA A 24 53.20 -32.16 3.20
N ILE A 25 54.04 -32.10 2.15
CA ILE A 25 54.14 -30.93 1.26
C ILE A 25 52.82 -30.67 0.51
N TRP A 26 52.08 -31.72 0.14
CA TRP A 26 50.79 -31.57 -0.53
C TRP A 26 49.70 -31.07 0.42
N LEU A 27 49.66 -31.57 1.67
CA LEU A 27 48.68 -31.18 2.69
C LEU A 27 48.90 -29.75 3.20
N GLU A 28 50.14 -29.37 3.50
CA GLU A 28 50.47 -28.00 3.94
C GLU A 28 50.00 -26.95 2.92
N ARG A 29 50.10 -27.26 1.62
CA ARG A 29 49.68 -26.34 0.56
C ARG A 29 48.16 -26.32 0.31
N GLN A 30 47.43 -27.35 0.74
CA GLN A 30 45.96 -27.30 0.75
C GLN A 30 45.43 -26.39 1.87
N ALA A 31 46.15 -26.30 3.00
CA ALA A 31 45.77 -25.43 4.11
C ALA A 31 45.84 -23.94 3.74
N ASP A 32 46.76 -23.55 2.87
CA ASP A 32 47.00 -22.14 2.52
C ASP A 32 46.10 -21.57 1.40
N GLY A 33 45.30 -22.40 0.71
CA GLY A 33 44.51 -21.92 -0.45
C GLY A 33 43.18 -22.63 -0.74
N GLY A 34 42.88 -23.76 -0.11
CA GLY A 34 41.68 -24.55 -0.45
C GLY A 34 40.42 -24.17 0.31
N LEU A 35 40.53 -23.62 1.52
CA LEU A 35 39.38 -23.38 2.39
C LEU A 35 38.57 -22.14 1.97
N LEU A 36 39.24 -21.11 1.43
CA LEU A 36 38.60 -19.89 0.92
C LEU A 36 37.82 -20.13 -0.38
N ASP A 37 38.29 -21.04 -1.25
CA ASP A 37 37.60 -21.37 -2.49
C ASP A 37 36.34 -22.20 -2.26
N TYR A 38 36.37 -23.14 -1.29
CA TYR A 38 35.20 -23.97 -0.96
C TYR A 38 34.06 -23.19 -0.30
N ALA A 39 34.40 -22.22 0.57
CA ALA A 39 33.41 -21.34 1.19
C ALA A 39 32.79 -20.37 0.18
N ASN A 40 33.59 -19.84 -0.76
CA ASN A 40 33.10 -18.95 -1.82
C ASN A 40 32.24 -19.66 -2.85
N ASP A 41 32.51 -20.93 -3.19
CA ASP A 41 31.74 -21.69 -4.18
C ASP A 41 30.34 -22.06 -3.66
N HIS A 42 30.22 -22.39 -2.36
CA HIS A 42 28.94 -22.75 -1.72
C HIS A 42 28.02 -21.54 -1.46
N THR A 43 28.55 -20.33 -1.31
CA THR A 43 27.74 -19.11 -1.20
C THR A 43 27.37 -18.53 -2.58
N LYS A 44 28.25 -18.64 -3.58
CA LYS A 44 28.02 -18.15 -4.95
C LYS A 44 26.76 -18.73 -5.59
N GLY A 45 26.58 -20.05 -5.51
CA GLY A 45 25.42 -20.71 -6.12
C GLY A 45 24.08 -20.29 -5.50
N LYS A 46 24.08 -19.95 -4.21
CA LYS A 46 22.88 -19.48 -3.49
C LYS A 46 22.57 -18.02 -3.79
N ASP A 47 23.62 -17.19 -3.85
CA ASP A 47 23.50 -15.77 -4.18
C ASP A 47 23.12 -15.55 -5.65
N ASP A 48 23.63 -16.38 -6.57
CA ASP A 48 23.26 -16.35 -8.00
C ASP A 48 21.78 -16.74 -8.22
N ALA A 49 21.28 -17.74 -7.47
CA ALA A 49 19.87 -18.13 -7.52
C ALA A 49 18.95 -17.02 -6.97
N ILE A 50 19.35 -16.34 -5.89
CA ILE A 50 18.65 -15.19 -5.33
C ILE A 50 18.66 -14.02 -6.33
N LEU A 51 19.82 -13.74 -6.94
CA LEU A 51 19.98 -12.68 -7.93
C LEU A 51 19.10 -12.92 -9.17
N GLN A 52 19.00 -14.16 -9.65
CA GLN A 52 18.12 -14.50 -10.78
C GLN A 52 16.65 -14.30 -10.41
N ARG A 53 16.22 -14.78 -9.24
CA ARG A 53 14.85 -14.57 -8.76
C ARG A 53 14.50 -13.09 -8.62
N LEU A 54 15.40 -12.27 -8.06
CA LEU A 54 15.19 -10.83 -7.96
C LEU A 54 15.08 -10.16 -9.32
N LYS A 55 15.86 -10.60 -10.32
CA LYS A 55 15.76 -10.11 -11.70
C LYS A 55 14.43 -10.48 -12.34
N ASP A 56 13.96 -11.70 -12.11
CA ASP A 56 12.66 -12.17 -12.60
C ASP A 56 11.50 -11.40 -11.94
N ASP A 57 11.54 -11.21 -10.62
CA ASP A 57 10.55 -10.43 -9.87
C ASP A 57 10.52 -8.97 -10.36
N LEU A 58 11.69 -8.37 -10.61
CA LEU A 58 11.81 -7.01 -11.13
C LEU A 58 11.29 -6.90 -12.57
N ARG A 59 11.51 -7.93 -13.41
CA ARG A 59 10.94 -8.02 -14.76
C ARG A 59 9.41 -8.10 -14.70
N LEU A 60 8.86 -8.93 -13.81
CA LEU A 60 7.42 -9.08 -13.61
C LEU A 60 6.79 -7.80 -13.07
N ALA A 61 7.39 -7.17 -12.07
CA ALA A 61 6.94 -5.90 -11.50
C ALA A 61 6.90 -4.79 -12.56
N ARG A 62 7.96 -4.67 -13.38
CA ARG A 62 7.99 -3.71 -14.49
C ARG A 62 6.95 -4.01 -15.57
N ALA A 63 6.70 -5.28 -15.88
CA ALA A 63 5.66 -5.66 -16.82
C ALA A 63 4.26 -5.27 -16.31
N ALA A 64 3.98 -5.54 -15.02
CA ALA A 64 2.73 -5.14 -14.37
C ALA A 64 2.56 -3.61 -14.34
N GLN A 65 3.62 -2.87 -14.01
CA GLN A 65 3.62 -1.41 -14.01
C GLN A 65 3.35 -0.84 -15.42
N ASN A 66 3.98 -1.39 -16.45
CA ASN A 66 3.75 -0.98 -17.83
C ASN A 66 2.30 -1.25 -18.28
N VAL A 67 1.69 -2.35 -17.86
CA VAL A 67 0.28 -2.64 -18.13
C VAL A 67 -0.63 -1.64 -17.42
N ALA A 68 -0.36 -1.34 -16.15
CA ALA A 68 -1.12 -0.35 -15.37
C ALA A 68 -1.03 1.06 -15.99
N ILE A 69 0.17 1.50 -16.38
CA ILE A 69 0.39 2.77 -17.07
C ILE A 69 -0.38 2.82 -18.39
N LYS A 70 -0.30 1.76 -19.22
CA LYS A 70 -1.06 1.69 -20.48
C LYS A 70 -2.57 1.76 -20.27
N ARG A 71 -3.09 1.14 -19.20
CA ARG A 71 -4.51 1.23 -18.84
C ARG A 71 -4.90 2.64 -18.39
N ALA A 72 -4.09 3.28 -17.55
CA ALA A 72 -4.33 4.65 -17.10
C ALA A 72 -4.32 5.66 -18.27
N VAL A 73 -3.32 5.58 -19.16
CA VAL A 73 -3.24 6.44 -20.35
C VAL A 73 -4.43 6.24 -21.29
N LYS A 74 -4.88 4.99 -21.49
CA LYS A 74 -6.08 4.71 -22.28
C LYS A 74 -7.34 5.26 -21.61
N ALA A 75 -7.49 5.12 -20.31
CA ALA A 75 -8.63 5.64 -19.57
C ALA A 75 -8.72 7.16 -19.66
N GLU A 76 -7.60 7.87 -19.51
CA GLU A 76 -7.55 9.33 -19.71
C GLU A 76 -7.91 9.72 -21.15
N ARG A 77 -7.38 9.03 -22.16
CA ARG A 77 -7.77 9.28 -23.56
C ARG A 77 -9.24 9.01 -23.86
N ILE A 78 -9.82 7.99 -23.24
CA ILE A 78 -11.26 7.69 -23.37
C ILE A 78 -12.09 8.80 -22.72
N LYS A 79 -11.69 9.31 -21.55
CA LYS A 79 -12.35 10.45 -20.91
C LYS A 79 -12.29 11.70 -21.80
N GLU A 80 -11.13 12.00 -22.37
CA GLU A 80 -10.94 13.13 -23.29
C GLU A 80 -11.81 12.99 -24.55
N ALA A 81 -11.81 11.81 -25.18
CA ALA A 81 -12.53 11.56 -26.43
C ALA A 81 -14.06 11.47 -26.25
N ILE A 82 -14.55 10.86 -25.16
CA ILE A 82 -15.99 10.70 -24.92
C ILE A 82 -16.61 11.99 -24.38
N PHE A 83 -15.97 12.64 -23.41
CA PHE A 83 -16.57 13.79 -22.75
C PHE A 83 -16.20 15.13 -23.39
N GLY A 84 -15.34 15.14 -24.42
CA GLY A 84 -14.87 16.39 -25.02
C GLY A 84 -14.27 17.34 -23.99
N LEU A 85 -13.79 16.81 -22.85
CA LEU A 85 -13.21 17.56 -21.73
C LEU A 85 -11.79 18.04 -22.05
N THR A 86 -11.49 18.22 -23.33
CA THR A 86 -10.52 19.20 -23.79
C THR A 86 -10.91 20.55 -23.23
N LYS A 87 -10.34 20.90 -22.07
CA LYS A 87 -10.10 22.26 -21.60
C LYS A 87 -11.17 23.26 -22.07
N SER A 88 -12.41 23.10 -21.62
CA SER A 88 -13.36 24.21 -21.58
C SER A 88 -12.97 25.16 -20.43
N SER A 89 -11.74 25.65 -20.47
CA SER A 89 -11.23 26.76 -19.66
C SER A 89 -11.81 28.06 -20.19
N GLY A 90 -13.13 28.20 -20.07
CA GLY A 90 -13.89 29.35 -20.58
C GLY A 90 -15.40 29.24 -20.46
N ALA A 91 -15.95 28.22 -19.78
CA ALA A 91 -17.37 28.24 -19.45
C ALA A 91 -17.61 29.27 -18.32
N GLU A 92 -17.98 30.49 -18.70
CA GLU A 92 -18.55 31.47 -17.77
C GLU A 92 -19.81 30.85 -17.14
N PRO A 93 -19.85 30.63 -15.81
CA PRO A 93 -21.04 30.09 -15.16
C PRO A 93 -22.21 31.06 -15.42
N PRO A 94 -23.39 30.55 -15.79
CA PRO A 94 -24.51 31.42 -16.15
C PRO A 94 -24.90 32.31 -14.97
N GLY A 95 -25.29 33.56 -15.24
CA GLY A 95 -25.50 34.58 -14.21
C GLY A 95 -26.59 34.27 -13.15
N TRP A 96 -27.46 33.30 -13.42
CA TRP A 96 -28.41 32.77 -12.43
C TRP A 96 -27.79 31.79 -11.43
N LEU A 97 -26.60 31.26 -11.74
CA LEU A 97 -25.93 30.25 -10.94
C LEU A 97 -25.26 30.86 -9.70
N ILE A 98 -24.94 32.16 -9.73
CA ILE A 98 -24.24 32.85 -8.63
C ILE A 98 -24.71 34.30 -8.49
N GLN A 99 -25.83 34.52 -7.79
CA GLN A 99 -26.06 35.80 -7.11
C GLN A 99 -25.34 35.74 -5.76
N LYS A 100 -24.12 36.29 -5.68
CA LYS A 100 -23.45 36.45 -4.37
C LYS A 100 -24.21 37.49 -3.57
N SER A 101 -24.98 37.04 -2.58
CA SER A 101 -25.51 37.94 -1.57
C SER A 101 -24.36 38.71 -0.93
N THR A 102 -24.37 40.04 -1.04
CA THR A 102 -23.41 40.95 -0.43
C THR A 102 -23.78 41.30 1.01
N ALA A 103 -24.91 40.76 1.51
CA ALA A 103 -25.41 41.09 2.82
C ALA A 103 -24.49 40.50 3.90
N LYS A 104 -23.81 41.41 4.59
CA LYS A 104 -22.83 41.09 5.63
C LYS A 104 -23.45 40.45 6.87
N ASP A 105 -24.76 40.44 7.05
CA ASP A 105 -25.40 39.95 8.29
C ASP A 105 -26.71 39.18 8.02
N ILE A 106 -26.69 38.21 7.09
CA ILE A 106 -27.81 37.27 7.00
C ILE A 106 -27.69 36.26 8.15
N PRO A 107 -28.73 36.09 8.99
CA PRO A 107 -28.77 35.01 9.97
C PRO A 107 -28.73 33.66 9.23
N HIS A 108 -27.74 32.83 9.58
CA HIS A 108 -27.65 31.47 9.07
C HIS A 108 -28.18 30.52 10.15
N VAL A 109 -28.99 29.54 9.76
CA VAL A 109 -29.43 28.47 10.67
C VAL A 109 -28.85 27.16 10.13
N PRO A 110 -27.97 26.48 10.88
CA PRO A 110 -27.48 25.17 10.47
C PRO A 110 -28.62 24.17 10.33
N VAL A 111 -28.51 23.29 9.34
CA VAL A 111 -29.47 22.19 9.13
C VAL A 111 -28.67 20.90 9.08
N LEU A 112 -28.95 19.98 10.00
CA LEU A 112 -28.44 18.61 9.98
C LEU A 112 -29.55 17.69 9.49
N MET A 113 -29.29 16.96 8.40
CA MET A 113 -30.22 16.00 7.84
C MET A 113 -29.69 14.59 8.05
N THR A 114 -30.51 13.71 8.60
CA THR A 114 -30.17 12.31 8.87
C THR A 114 -31.30 11.38 8.43
N SER A 115 -30.92 10.23 7.90
CA SER A 115 -31.80 9.18 7.40
C SER A 115 -31.12 7.83 7.59
N ASP A 116 -31.88 6.74 7.56
CA ASP A 116 -31.35 5.38 7.42
C ASP A 116 -30.27 5.04 8.47
N LEU A 117 -30.60 5.31 9.74
CA LEU A 117 -29.68 4.99 10.84
C LEU A 117 -29.77 3.53 11.27
N HIS A 118 -30.90 2.88 10.97
CA HIS A 118 -31.10 1.45 11.19
C HIS A 118 -30.74 1.00 12.61
N PHE A 119 -31.03 1.81 13.64
CA PHE A 119 -30.72 1.46 15.03
C PHE A 119 -31.46 0.18 15.41
N GLY A 120 -30.74 -0.84 15.85
CA GLY A 120 -31.28 -2.15 16.21
C GLY A 120 -30.90 -3.24 15.21
N GLU A 121 -30.37 -2.87 14.04
CA GLU A 121 -29.79 -3.82 13.11
C GLU A 121 -28.46 -4.39 13.64
N VAL A 122 -28.24 -5.67 13.40
CA VAL A 122 -26.98 -6.36 13.68
C VAL A 122 -26.48 -7.00 12.40
N ILE A 123 -25.33 -6.53 11.92
CA ILE A 123 -24.63 -7.06 10.75
C ILE A 123 -23.31 -7.64 11.21
N THR A 124 -23.17 -8.96 11.09
CA THR A 124 -21.93 -9.68 11.41
C THR A 124 -20.81 -9.35 10.43
N LYS A 125 -19.57 -9.46 10.88
CA LYS A 125 -18.39 -9.17 10.06
C LYS A 125 -18.29 -10.07 8.83
N GLU A 126 -18.76 -11.30 8.95
CA GLU A 126 -18.80 -12.32 7.89
C GLU A 126 -19.76 -11.91 6.77
N ALA A 127 -20.92 -11.34 7.12
CA ALA A 127 -21.90 -10.84 6.15
C ALA A 127 -21.32 -9.71 5.28
N MET A 128 -20.33 -8.98 5.78
CA MET A 128 -19.62 -7.90 5.06
C MET A 128 -18.26 -8.36 4.49
N GLY A 129 -18.02 -9.67 4.37
CA GLY A 129 -16.79 -10.21 3.80
C GLY A 129 -15.53 -9.85 4.61
N GLY A 130 -15.65 -9.71 5.93
CA GLY A 130 -14.52 -9.41 6.81
C GLY A 130 -14.19 -7.92 6.99
N THR A 131 -14.91 -7.02 6.32
CA THR A 131 -14.50 -5.60 6.19
C THR A 131 -15.10 -4.68 7.24
N ASN A 132 -16.32 -4.96 7.71
CA ASN A 132 -17.07 -4.10 8.61
C ASN A 132 -18.08 -4.92 9.41
N GLU A 133 -18.59 -4.34 10.49
CA GLU A 133 -19.70 -4.89 11.27
C GLU A 133 -20.59 -3.75 11.74
N PHE A 134 -21.82 -4.08 12.09
CA PHE A 134 -22.78 -3.13 12.63
C PHE A 134 -23.54 -3.74 13.80
N ASN A 135 -23.66 -2.98 14.87
CA ASN A 135 -24.43 -3.33 16.06
C ASN A 135 -24.77 -2.04 16.82
N MET A 136 -25.59 -2.14 17.86
CA MET A 136 -26.02 -0.98 18.64
C MET A 136 -24.87 -0.14 19.21
N ALA A 137 -23.79 -0.75 19.67
CA ALA A 137 -22.64 -0.02 20.21
C ALA A 137 -21.91 0.78 19.12
N ILE A 138 -21.82 0.23 17.90
CA ILE A 138 -21.26 0.93 16.74
C ILE A 138 -22.17 2.07 16.30
N ALA A 139 -23.48 1.83 16.24
CA ALA A 139 -24.47 2.83 15.88
C ALA A 139 -24.43 4.03 16.83
N GLU A 140 -24.39 3.79 18.15
CA GLU A 140 -24.30 4.85 19.16
C GLU A 140 -23.01 5.67 19.00
N ARG A 141 -21.86 5.00 18.86
CA ARG A 141 -20.58 5.70 18.64
C ARG A 141 -20.61 6.56 17.38
N ARG A 142 -21.09 6.02 16.26
CA ARG A 142 -21.20 6.76 14.99
C ARG A 142 -22.15 7.96 15.11
N TYR A 143 -23.29 7.79 15.77
CA TYR A 143 -24.25 8.88 15.96
C TYR A 143 -23.70 9.97 16.88
N ARG A 144 -23.00 9.61 17.96
CA ARG A 144 -22.28 10.56 18.80
C ARG A 144 -21.26 11.36 18.00
N THR A 145 -20.42 10.68 17.22
CA THR A 145 -19.42 11.34 16.37
C THR A 145 -20.08 12.27 15.35
N LEU A 146 -21.20 11.88 14.75
CA LEU A 146 -21.97 12.74 13.84
C LEU A 146 -22.38 14.06 14.52
N ILE A 147 -22.98 13.97 15.72
CA ILE A 147 -23.41 15.15 16.47
C ILE A 147 -22.22 16.02 16.89
N GLU A 148 -21.17 15.42 17.45
CA GLU A 148 -19.97 16.14 17.88
C GLU A 148 -19.31 16.87 16.70
N LYS A 149 -19.18 16.21 15.54
CA LYS A 149 -18.63 16.83 14.34
C LYS A 149 -19.53 17.91 13.76
N THR A 150 -20.84 17.77 13.85
CA THR A 150 -21.78 18.82 13.43
C THR A 150 -21.62 20.07 14.29
N VAL A 151 -21.50 19.90 15.61
CA VAL A 151 -21.26 21.01 16.55
C VAL A 151 -19.91 21.66 16.30
N ASP A 152 -18.86 20.85 16.12
CA ASP A 152 -17.49 21.32 15.84
C ASP A 152 -17.43 22.15 14.55
N ILE A 153 -18.04 21.65 13.46
CA ILE A 153 -18.14 22.39 12.20
C ILE A 153 -18.89 23.71 12.42
N GLY A 154 -20.05 23.66 13.07
CA GLY A 154 -20.87 24.83 13.32
C GLY A 154 -20.16 25.90 14.17
N ARG A 155 -19.35 25.51 15.16
CA ARG A 155 -18.78 26.44 16.12
C ARG A 155 -17.35 26.86 15.85
N ASN A 156 -16.56 26.03 15.18
CA ASN A 156 -15.12 26.23 15.06
C ASN A 156 -14.65 26.41 13.61
N HIS A 157 -15.43 25.96 12.63
CA HIS A 157 -15.00 25.92 11.23
C HIS A 157 -15.82 26.80 10.28
N LEU A 158 -16.93 27.37 10.74
CA LEU A 158 -17.70 28.34 9.98
C LEU A 158 -17.30 29.77 10.39
N ASN A 159 -17.32 30.72 9.44
CA ASN A 159 -16.87 32.09 9.69
C ASN A 159 -17.82 32.89 10.61
N ARG A 160 -18.95 32.30 11.01
CA ARG A 160 -20.01 32.90 11.84
C ARG A 160 -20.58 31.82 12.75
N ASN A 161 -20.23 31.86 14.04
CA ASN A 161 -20.46 30.78 15.01
C ASN A 161 -21.62 31.06 15.98
N SER A 162 -22.40 32.12 15.72
CA SER A 162 -23.57 32.47 16.54
C SER A 162 -24.84 32.00 15.84
N TYR A 163 -25.43 30.93 16.35
CA TYR A 163 -26.71 30.40 15.92
C TYR A 163 -27.62 30.30 17.14
N GLU A 164 -28.88 30.69 16.98
CA GLU A 164 -29.90 30.51 18.03
C GLU A 164 -30.28 29.03 18.22
N GLY A 165 -30.02 28.21 17.21
CA GLY A 165 -30.29 26.78 17.23
C GLY A 165 -29.84 26.09 15.94
N ILE A 166 -30.16 24.81 15.84
CA ILE A 166 -29.94 23.95 14.67
C ILE A 166 -31.25 23.25 14.32
N ILE A 167 -31.53 23.10 13.04
CA ILE A 167 -32.65 22.29 12.56
C ILE A 167 -32.14 20.87 12.33
N LEU A 168 -32.70 19.88 13.03
CA LEU A 168 -32.44 18.46 12.81
C LEU A 168 -33.60 17.85 12.00
N LEU A 169 -33.32 17.48 10.76
CA LEU A 169 -34.26 16.77 9.89
C LEU A 169 -34.01 15.26 9.98
N ARG A 170 -35.02 14.52 10.47
CA ARG A 170 -35.05 13.05 10.49
C ARG A 170 -35.92 12.56 9.35
N LEU A 171 -35.32 12.09 8.27
CA LEU A 171 -36.04 11.77 7.04
C LEU A 171 -36.68 10.38 6.99
N GLY A 172 -36.32 9.49 7.91
CA GLY A 172 -36.90 8.15 7.96
C GLY A 172 -35.96 7.12 8.56
N ASP A 173 -36.44 5.89 8.66
CA ASP A 173 -35.71 4.66 9.01
C ASP A 173 -34.65 4.86 10.12
N THR A 174 -35.15 5.15 11.32
CA THR A 174 -34.30 5.44 12.46
C THR A 174 -34.06 4.22 13.33
N VAL A 175 -35.10 3.41 13.57
CA VAL A 175 -35.08 2.25 14.45
C VAL A 175 -35.66 1.03 13.75
N TYR A 176 -35.00 -0.10 13.91
CA TYR A 176 -35.54 -1.43 13.71
C TYR A 176 -35.93 -2.02 15.05
N VAL A 177 -37.20 -2.38 15.18
CA VAL A 177 -37.69 -3.18 16.30
C VAL A 177 -37.69 -4.63 15.83
N SER A 178 -36.76 -5.44 16.34
CA SER A 178 -36.84 -6.89 16.19
C SER A 178 -38.02 -7.39 17.04
N GLY A 179 -39.06 -7.89 16.37
CA GLY A 179 -40.17 -8.62 17.02
C GLY A 179 -39.76 -10.03 17.45
#